data_AF-A0A7W3NF04-F1
#
_entry.id   AF-A0A7W3NF04-F1
#
_cell.length_a   1.000
_cell.length_b   1.000
_cell.length_c   1.000
_cell.angle_alpha   90.00
_cell.angle_beta   90.00
_cell.angle_gamma   90.00
#
_symmetry.space_group_name_H-M   'P 1'
#
loop_
_entity.id
_entity.type
_entity.pdbx_description
1 polymer ?
#
loop_
_entity_poly.entity_id
_entity_poly.type
_entity_poly.pdbx_seq_one_letter_code
_entity_poly.pdbx_strand_id
1 'polypeptide(L)'
;MEIINKGELVKDKQINKIMNLFSKDIRDSNVSIYILKNDRDFKDISMSKELQFKVNEFLACKNATAIFMHPENVIFMIEERILNFSGNLEVFYVNIPFTLSHELRHFRQAFFFEKRFDIMLSDYSIGYSELFKDNQYDKLHWCEKDAYTYSYQFTQKHKQEIMRIFNIDEWIYLLPFNYDIDYEKEWKHYKRKMGVLPQITWAVKDYFFWKKRLMN
;
A
#
# COMPACT_ATOMS: atom_id res chain seq x y z
N MET A 1 6.97 13.36 -3.77
CA MET A 1 7.37 12.01 -3.34
C MET A 1 8.88 11.91 -3.31
N GLU A 2 9.43 11.23 -2.32
CA GLU A 2 10.85 10.90 -2.22
C GLU A 2 11.03 9.39 -2.31
N ILE A 3 12.05 8.91 -3.04
CA ILE A 3 12.34 7.49 -3.15
C ILE A 3 13.79 7.25 -2.76
N ILE A 4 13.99 6.49 -1.69
CA ILE A 4 15.29 6.07 -1.19
C ILE A 4 15.45 4.59 -1.52
N ASN A 5 16.25 4.30 -2.55
CA ASN A 5 16.56 2.93 -2.94
C ASN A 5 17.88 2.47 -2.31
N LYS A 6 17.79 1.56 -1.36
CA LYS A 6 18.91 0.78 -0.81
C LYS A 6 18.87 -0.69 -1.27
N GLY A 7 17.96 -1.03 -2.19
CA GLY A 7 17.86 -2.34 -2.81
C GLY A 7 19.04 -2.64 -3.73
N GLU A 8 19.20 -3.91 -4.08
CA GLU A 8 20.25 -4.40 -4.99
C GLU A 8 19.67 -4.96 -6.29
N LEU A 9 18.43 -5.47 -6.26
CA LEU A 9 17.83 -6.19 -7.37
C LEU A 9 17.08 -5.24 -8.32
N VAL A 10 16.53 -4.14 -7.81
CA VAL A 10 15.84 -3.13 -8.62
C VAL A 10 16.65 -1.84 -8.70
N LYS A 11 16.99 -1.42 -9.92
CA LYS A 11 17.76 -0.18 -10.14
C LYS A 11 16.86 1.05 -10.09
N ASP A 12 17.41 2.20 -9.70
CA ASP A 12 16.70 3.50 -9.68
C ASP A 12 16.02 3.83 -11.01
N LYS A 13 16.68 3.52 -12.13
CA LYS A 13 16.11 3.73 -13.46
C LYS A 13 14.84 2.90 -13.68
N GLN A 14 14.76 1.68 -13.14
CA GLN A 14 13.57 0.84 -13.22
C GLN A 14 12.47 1.39 -12.32
N ILE A 15 12.80 1.77 -11.08
CA ILE A 15 11.84 2.40 -10.16
C ILE A 15 11.25 3.67 -10.77
N ASN A 16 12.08 4.55 -11.32
CA ASN A 16 11.63 5.78 -11.97
C ASN A 16 10.69 5.51 -13.16
N LYS A 17 10.96 4.45 -13.94
CA LYS A 17 10.05 4.05 -15.02
C LYS A 17 8.72 3.52 -14.49
N ILE A 18 8.73 2.73 -13.42
CA ILE A 18 7.51 2.24 -12.76
C ILE A 18 6.70 3.42 -12.22
N MET A 19 7.37 4.38 -11.55
CA MET A 19 6.71 5.56 -11.02
C MET A 19 5.98 6.36 -12.09
N ASN A 20 6.54 6.45 -13.30
CA ASN A 20 5.91 7.12 -14.43
C ASN A 20 4.64 6.44 -14.97
N LEU A 21 4.33 5.21 -14.53
CA LEU A 21 3.06 4.54 -14.81
C LEU A 21 1.93 5.06 -13.90
N PHE A 22 2.26 5.63 -12.74
CA PHE A 22 1.28 6.22 -11.83
C PHE A 22 0.83 7.61 -12.31
N SER A 23 -0.37 8.02 -11.87
CA SER A 23 -0.89 9.35 -12.15
C SER A 23 0.02 10.45 -11.58
N LYS A 24 -0.08 11.65 -12.14
CA LYS A 24 0.69 12.81 -11.67
C LYS A 24 0.43 13.09 -10.19
N ASP A 25 -0.83 13.02 -9.75
CA ASP A 25 -1.21 13.25 -8.34
C ASP A 25 -0.50 12.29 -7.38
N ILE A 26 -0.32 11.02 -7.76
CA ILE A 26 0.44 10.06 -6.95
C ILE A 26 1.92 10.44 -6.92
N ARG A 27 2.52 10.74 -8.07
CA ARG A 27 3.94 11.13 -8.14
C ARG A 27 4.26 12.41 -7.35
N ASP A 28 3.31 13.35 -7.34
CA ASP A 28 3.43 14.62 -6.63
C ASP A 28 3.03 14.51 -5.14
N SER A 29 2.61 13.33 -4.67
CA SER A 29 2.18 13.10 -3.29
C SER A 29 3.32 13.23 -2.28
N ASN A 30 2.98 13.63 -1.06
CA ASN A 30 3.91 13.71 0.06
C ASN A 30 4.03 12.35 0.78
N VAL A 31 4.72 11.41 0.13
CA VAL A 31 5.07 10.09 0.67
C VAL A 31 6.54 9.82 0.39
N SER A 32 7.24 9.23 1.37
CA SER A 32 8.62 8.76 1.20
C SER A 32 8.60 7.23 1.06
N ILE A 33 9.35 6.70 0.09
CA ILE A 33 9.37 5.27 -0.23
C ILE A 33 10.79 4.76 -0.04
N TYR A 34 10.95 3.82 0.88
CA TYR A 34 12.20 3.11 1.12
C TYR A 34 12.11 1.73 0.50
N ILE A 35 12.98 1.47 -0.48
CA ILE A 35 13.19 0.13 -1.04
C ILE A 35 14.47 -0.39 -0.41
N LEU A 36 14.35 -1.37 0.48
CA LEU A 36 15.44 -1.92 1.27
C LEU A 36 15.81 -3.29 0.72
N LYS A 37 17.10 -3.66 0.83
CA LYS A 37 17.55 -5.00 0.47
C LYS A 37 16.95 -6.02 1.43
N ASN A 38 17.09 -5.78 2.74
CA ASN A 38 16.70 -6.71 3.80
C ASN A 38 16.37 -5.98 5.12
N ASP A 39 15.89 -6.74 6.11
CA ASP A 39 15.49 -6.25 7.43
C ASP A 39 16.60 -5.49 8.20
N ARG A 40 17.88 -5.75 7.92
CA ARG A 40 18.99 -5.12 8.65
C ARG A 40 19.17 -3.65 8.27
N ASP A 41 18.71 -3.25 7.09
CA ASP A 41 18.89 -1.90 6.56
C ASP A 41 18.09 -0.84 7.33
N PHE A 42 17.11 -1.25 8.15
CA PHE A 42 16.39 -0.36 9.07
C PHE A 42 17.30 0.26 10.13
N LYS A 43 18.46 -0.35 10.45
CA LYS A 43 19.43 0.22 11.40
C LYS A 43 20.03 1.54 10.93
N ASP A 44 20.07 1.76 9.61
CA ASP A 44 20.66 2.93 8.98
C ASP A 44 19.62 3.99 8.61
N ILE A 45 18.44 3.94 9.24
CA ILE A 45 17.34 4.87 9.00
C ILE A 45 17.04 5.59 10.31
N SER A 46 17.18 6.91 10.31
CA SER A 46 16.79 7.74 11.45
C SER A 46 15.26 7.79 11.53
N MET A 47 14.71 7.45 12.69
CA MET A 47 13.27 7.38 12.92
C MET A 47 12.92 7.99 14.28
N SER A 48 11.68 8.48 14.40
CA SER A 48 11.10 8.77 15.71
C SER A 48 10.90 7.46 16.50
N LYS A 49 10.71 7.58 17.83
CA LYS A 49 10.45 6.42 18.67
C LYS A 49 9.15 5.71 18.28
N GLU A 50 8.14 6.49 17.89
CA GLU A 50 6.84 6.00 17.46
C GLU A 50 6.94 5.20 16.16
N LEU A 51 7.68 5.72 15.17
CA LEU A 51 7.90 5.01 13.91
C LEU A 51 8.75 3.75 14.12
N GLN A 52 9.77 3.83 14.97
CA GLN A 52 10.60 2.68 15.32
C GLN A 52 9.79 1.55 15.96
N PHE A 53 8.82 1.89 16.82
CA PHE A 53 7.91 0.89 17.41
C PHE A 53 7.11 0.15 16.33
N LYS A 54 6.47 0.88 15.40
CA LYS A 54 5.70 0.29 14.28
C LYS A 54 6.57 -0.57 13.36
N VAL A 55 7.79 -0.10 13.08
CA VAL A 55 8.77 -0.87 12.28
C VAL A 55 9.11 -2.19 12.98
N ASN A 56 9.30 -2.19 14.30
CA ASN A 56 9.57 -3.43 15.03
C ASN A 56 8.40 -4.42 14.96
N GLU A 57 7.16 -3.94 15.04
CA GLU A 57 5.97 -4.78 14.85
C GLU A 57 5.91 -5.37 13.43
N PHE A 58 6.16 -4.55 12.41
CA PHE A 58 6.27 -5.00 11.02
C PHE A 58 7.37 -6.05 10.82
N LEU A 59 8.55 -5.84 11.42
CA LEU A 59 9.67 -6.76 11.33
C LEU A 59 9.37 -8.11 12.00
N ALA A 60 8.57 -8.13 13.07
CA ALA A 60 8.11 -9.36 13.71
C ALA A 60 7.22 -10.20 12.78
N CYS A 61 6.49 -9.57 11.86
CA CYS A 61 5.69 -10.23 10.82
C CYS A 61 6.57 -10.65 9.64
N LYS A 62 7.23 -11.82 9.73
CA LYS A 62 8.17 -12.32 8.70
C LYS A 62 7.60 -12.43 7.27
N ASN A 63 6.29 -12.57 7.13
CA ASN A 63 5.63 -12.70 5.83
C ASN A 63 5.25 -11.35 5.19
N ALA A 64 5.36 -10.25 5.92
CA ALA A 64 5.03 -8.93 5.39
C ALA A 64 6.18 -8.41 4.52
N THR A 65 5.90 -8.17 3.24
CA THR A 65 6.91 -7.78 2.23
C THR A 65 7.07 -6.27 2.10
N ALA A 66 6.01 -5.52 2.43
CA ALA A 66 5.99 -4.08 2.48
C ALA A 66 4.96 -3.60 3.51
N ILE A 67 5.00 -2.30 3.81
CA ILE A 67 4.02 -1.63 4.68
C ILE A 67 4.00 -0.12 4.45
N PHE A 68 2.81 0.46 4.43
CA PHE A 68 2.56 1.89 4.58
C PHE A 68 2.42 2.27 6.06
N MET A 69 3.27 3.18 6.52
CA MET A 69 3.30 3.72 7.89
C MET A 69 2.51 5.02 7.98
N HIS A 70 1.32 4.95 8.58
CA HIS A 70 0.49 6.09 8.95
C HIS A 70 0.75 6.49 10.41
N PRO A 71 0.85 7.80 10.78
CA PRO A 71 0.68 8.99 9.93
C PRO A 71 1.96 9.52 9.28
N GLU A 72 3.07 8.79 9.38
CA GLU A 72 4.38 9.26 8.93
C GLU A 72 4.50 9.41 7.39
N ASN A 73 3.55 8.84 6.64
CA ASN A 73 3.54 8.81 5.18
C ASN A 73 4.82 8.20 4.60
N VAL A 74 5.23 7.07 5.18
CA VAL A 74 6.41 6.33 4.72
C VAL A 74 5.99 4.95 4.26
N ILE A 75 6.47 4.52 3.11
CA ILE A 75 6.34 3.14 2.63
C ILE A 75 7.69 2.46 2.78
N PHE A 76 7.71 1.28 3.38
CA PHE A 76 8.87 0.39 3.38
C PHE A 76 8.57 -0.83 2.51
N MET A 77 9.48 -1.18 1.60
CA MET A 77 9.46 -2.40 0.82
C MET A 77 10.78 -3.15 1.04
N ILE A 78 10.74 -4.47 1.19
CA ILE A 78 11.93 -5.28 1.45
C ILE A 78 12.12 -6.29 0.31
N GLU A 79 13.14 -6.08 -0.54
CA GLU A 79 13.41 -6.89 -1.73
C GLU A 79 13.57 -8.37 -1.40
N GLU A 80 14.36 -8.72 -0.38
CA GLU A 80 14.58 -10.12 0.01
C GLU A 80 13.28 -10.82 0.38
N ARG A 81 12.37 -10.13 1.10
CA ARG A 81 11.06 -10.69 1.45
C ARG A 81 10.17 -10.85 0.23
N ILE A 82 10.17 -9.86 -0.68
CA ILE A 82 9.41 -9.95 -1.95
C ILE A 82 9.95 -11.11 -2.79
N LEU A 83 11.27 -11.28 -2.90
CA LEU A 83 11.89 -12.36 -3.66
C LEU A 83 11.55 -13.73 -3.05
N ASN A 84 11.65 -13.86 -1.72
CA ASN A 84 11.30 -15.08 -1.01
C ASN A 84 9.81 -15.44 -1.22
N PHE A 85 8.92 -14.45 -1.18
CA PHE A 85 7.49 -14.65 -1.49
C PHE A 85 7.26 -15.05 -2.95
N SER A 86 8.06 -14.52 -3.87
CA SER A 86 7.92 -14.72 -5.31
C SER A 86 8.46 -16.07 -5.81
N GLY A 87 9.42 -16.65 -5.10
CA GLY A 87 10.05 -17.94 -5.46
C GLY A 87 11.00 -17.91 -6.65
N ASN A 88 10.94 -16.88 -7.51
CA ASN A 88 11.89 -16.63 -8.61
C ASN A 88 11.95 -15.14 -9.00
N LEU A 89 12.93 -14.78 -9.84
CA LEU A 89 13.20 -13.40 -10.25
C LEU A 89 12.12 -12.80 -11.17
N GLU A 90 11.51 -13.58 -12.05
CA GLU A 90 10.49 -13.06 -12.97
C GLU A 90 9.24 -12.64 -12.19
N VAL A 91 8.78 -13.50 -11.26
CA VAL A 91 7.66 -13.22 -10.35
C VAL A 91 8.01 -12.07 -9.42
N PHE A 92 9.26 -11.98 -8.95
CA PHE A 92 9.74 -10.87 -8.15
C PHE A 92 9.55 -9.54 -8.87
N TYR A 93 9.96 -9.43 -10.13
CA TYR A 93 9.83 -8.18 -10.88
C TYR A 93 8.38 -7.78 -11.18
N VAL A 94 7.45 -8.74 -11.30
CA VAL A 94 6.01 -8.43 -11.35
C VAL A 94 5.48 -7.97 -10.00
N ASN A 95 5.99 -8.55 -8.91
CA ASN A 95 5.57 -8.20 -7.55
C ASN A 95 6.08 -6.82 -7.09
N ILE A 96 7.19 -6.30 -7.63
CA ILE A 96 7.63 -4.93 -7.32
C ILE A 96 6.55 -3.87 -7.60
N PRO A 97 6.05 -3.68 -8.84
CA PRO A 97 4.99 -2.72 -9.10
C PRO A 97 3.67 -3.11 -8.41
N PHE A 98 3.38 -4.39 -8.23
CA PHE A 98 2.19 -4.85 -7.52
C PHE A 98 2.20 -4.37 -6.07
N THR A 99 3.23 -4.73 -5.30
CA THR A 99 3.40 -4.33 -3.89
C THR A 99 3.48 -2.82 -3.74
N LEU A 100 4.21 -2.12 -4.62
CA LEU A 100 4.28 -0.67 -4.58
C LEU A 100 2.90 -0.02 -4.80
N SER A 101 2.13 -0.50 -5.77
CA SER A 101 0.78 0.01 -6.03
C SER A 101 -0.19 -0.26 -4.88
N HIS A 102 0.00 -1.37 -4.17
CA HIS A 102 -0.77 -1.76 -2.99
C HIS A 102 -0.56 -0.77 -1.85
N GLU A 103 0.70 -0.51 -1.46
CA GLU A 103 0.99 0.42 -0.36
C GLU A 103 0.64 1.87 -0.71
N LEU A 104 0.81 2.29 -1.97
CA LEU A 104 0.35 3.59 -2.44
C LEU A 104 -1.18 3.71 -2.41
N ARG A 105 -1.91 2.61 -2.54
CA ARG A 105 -3.36 2.60 -2.36
C ARG A 105 -3.72 2.80 -0.89
N HIS A 106 -2.99 2.21 0.06
CA HIS A 106 -3.14 2.51 1.49
C HIS A 106 -2.89 3.97 1.83
N PHE A 107 -1.85 4.58 1.23
CA PHE A 107 -1.63 6.02 1.34
C PHE A 107 -2.86 6.83 0.86
N ARG A 108 -3.45 6.46 -0.28
CA ARG A 108 -4.65 7.13 -0.81
C ARG A 108 -5.88 6.92 0.06
N GLN A 109 -6.04 5.73 0.62
CA GLN A 109 -7.10 5.45 1.59
C GLN A 109 -6.92 6.31 2.85
N ALA A 110 -5.70 6.42 3.38
CA ALA A 110 -5.42 7.29 4.53
C ALA A 110 -5.72 8.75 4.23
N PHE A 111 -5.35 9.25 3.04
CA PHE A 111 -5.70 10.59 2.60
C PHE A 111 -7.22 10.78 2.47
N PHE A 112 -7.93 9.78 1.92
CA PHE A 112 -9.38 9.83 1.77
C PHE A 112 -10.08 9.83 3.13
N PHE A 113 -9.77 8.86 3.99
CA PHE A 113 -10.39 8.60 5.29
C PHE A 113 -9.97 9.62 6.38
N GLU A 114 -8.80 10.25 6.23
CA GLU A 114 -8.19 11.15 7.23
C GLU A 114 -8.26 10.54 8.64
N LYS A 115 -8.76 11.25 9.66
CA LYS A 115 -8.89 10.73 11.05
C LYS A 115 -9.79 9.49 11.19
N ARG A 116 -10.56 9.09 10.15
CA ARG A 116 -11.28 7.80 10.16
C ARG A 116 -10.35 6.64 9.85
N PHE A 117 -9.20 6.89 9.24
CA PHE A 117 -8.24 5.86 8.91
C PHE A 117 -7.71 5.20 10.18
N ASP A 118 -7.40 5.95 11.23
CA ASP A 118 -7.02 5.38 12.54
C ASP A 118 -8.12 4.48 13.14
N ILE A 119 -9.38 4.85 12.97
CA ILE A 119 -10.53 4.04 13.42
C ILE A 119 -10.65 2.77 12.58
N MET A 120 -10.43 2.90 11.27
CA MET A 120 -10.41 1.78 10.34
C MET A 120 -9.27 0.80 10.66
N LEU A 121 -8.07 1.31 10.99
CA LEU A 121 -6.94 0.48 11.41
C LEU A 121 -7.26 -0.32 12.68
N SER A 122 -8.13 0.16 13.57
CA SER A 122 -8.58 -0.61 14.73
C SER A 122 -9.47 -1.82 14.39
N ASP A 123 -10.00 -1.90 13.16
CA ASP A 123 -10.73 -3.08 12.68
C ASP A 123 -9.79 -4.22 12.23
N TYR A 124 -8.49 -3.96 12.05
CA TYR A 124 -7.52 -5.03 11.78
C TYR A 124 -7.35 -5.89 13.03
N SER A 125 -7.72 -7.17 12.95
CA SER A 125 -7.56 -8.10 14.06
C SER A 125 -6.10 -8.50 14.27
N ILE A 126 -5.72 -8.73 15.52
CA ILE A 126 -4.50 -9.48 15.87
C ILE A 126 -4.57 -10.84 15.15
N GLY A 127 -3.59 -11.16 14.30
CA GLY A 127 -3.57 -12.38 13.47
C GLY A 127 -3.86 -12.16 11.98
N TYR A 128 -3.97 -10.92 11.51
CA TYR A 128 -4.21 -10.57 10.10
C TYR A 128 -3.30 -11.29 9.09
N SER A 129 -2.04 -11.53 9.47
CA SER A 129 -1.05 -12.26 8.66
C SER A 129 -1.40 -13.74 8.41
N GLU A 130 -2.30 -14.32 9.20
CA GLU A 130 -2.71 -15.73 9.06
C GLU A 130 -3.72 -15.93 7.92
N LEU A 131 -4.52 -14.90 7.59
CA LEU A 131 -5.49 -14.96 6.48
C LEU A 131 -4.82 -15.18 5.11
N PHE A 132 -3.56 -14.76 4.98
CA PHE A 132 -2.74 -14.96 3.79
C PHE A 132 -2.21 -16.39 3.63
N LYS A 133 -2.10 -17.17 4.72
CA LYS A 133 -1.59 -18.55 4.65
C LYS A 133 -2.62 -19.52 4.05
N ASP A 134 -3.90 -19.25 4.23
CA ASP A 134 -4.99 -20.18 3.88
C ASP A 134 -5.76 -19.77 2.60
N ASN A 135 -5.24 -18.80 1.82
CA ASN A 135 -5.94 -18.21 0.67
C ASN A 135 -7.34 -17.67 1.01
N GLN A 136 -7.55 -17.22 2.25
CA GLN A 136 -8.85 -16.71 2.71
C GLN A 136 -9.04 -15.23 2.35
N TYR A 137 -8.79 -14.89 1.08
CA TYR A 137 -8.85 -13.52 0.56
C TYR A 137 -10.23 -12.87 0.77
N ASP A 138 -11.30 -13.67 0.78
CA ASP A 138 -12.66 -13.20 1.08
C ASP A 138 -12.84 -12.71 2.51
N LYS A 139 -11.96 -13.10 3.44
CA LYS A 139 -11.97 -12.63 4.83
C LYS A 139 -11.11 -11.39 5.06
N LEU A 140 -10.39 -10.93 4.02
CA LEU A 140 -9.63 -9.69 4.13
C LEU A 140 -10.56 -8.52 4.44
N HIS A 141 -10.03 -7.59 5.22
CA HIS A 141 -10.66 -6.31 5.46
C HIS A 141 -10.87 -5.59 4.12
N TRP A 142 -11.94 -4.80 3.99
CA TRP A 142 -12.28 -4.13 2.72
C TRP A 142 -11.13 -3.26 2.20
N CYS A 143 -10.35 -2.67 3.12
CA CYS A 143 -9.18 -1.84 2.84
C CYS A 143 -8.10 -2.60 2.05
N GLU A 144 -7.79 -3.83 2.47
CA GLU A 144 -6.90 -4.71 1.71
C GLU A 144 -7.52 -5.16 0.40
N LYS A 145 -8.81 -5.49 0.41
CA LYS A 145 -9.49 -5.93 -0.81
C LYS A 145 -9.41 -4.88 -1.91
N ASP A 146 -9.61 -3.62 -1.53
CA ASP A 146 -9.43 -2.48 -2.41
C ASP A 146 -7.96 -2.33 -2.87
N ALA A 147 -6.99 -2.45 -1.96
CA ALA A 147 -5.56 -2.35 -2.29
C ALA A 147 -5.10 -3.46 -3.25
N TYR A 148 -5.49 -4.71 -3.02
CA TYR A 148 -5.24 -5.83 -3.92
C TYR A 148 -5.97 -5.68 -5.26
N THR A 149 -7.22 -5.22 -5.26
CA THR A 149 -7.98 -4.96 -6.50
C THR A 149 -7.28 -3.90 -7.35
N TYR A 150 -6.90 -2.78 -6.73
CA TYR A 150 -6.18 -1.70 -7.40
C TYR A 150 -4.85 -2.20 -7.98
N SER A 151 -4.09 -2.99 -7.21
CA SER A 151 -2.78 -3.50 -7.62
C SER A 151 -2.87 -4.49 -8.79
N TYR A 152 -3.87 -5.37 -8.75
CA TYR A 152 -4.17 -6.25 -9.86
C TYR A 152 -4.54 -5.45 -11.11
N GLN A 153 -5.48 -4.50 -11.00
CA GLN A 153 -5.88 -3.67 -12.14
C GLN A 153 -4.71 -2.83 -12.70
N PHE A 154 -3.87 -2.27 -11.83
CA PHE A 154 -2.69 -1.49 -12.22
C PHE A 154 -1.70 -2.33 -13.02
N THR A 155 -1.34 -3.51 -12.50
CA THR A 155 -0.40 -4.42 -13.17
C THR A 155 -0.94 -4.96 -14.49
N GLN A 156 -2.24 -5.31 -14.57
CA GLN A 156 -2.85 -5.73 -15.82
C GLN A 156 -2.87 -4.59 -16.86
N LYS A 157 -3.20 -3.37 -16.44
CA LYS A 157 -3.24 -2.19 -17.31
C LYS A 157 -1.87 -1.86 -17.90
N HIS A 158 -0.80 -2.00 -17.11
CA HIS A 158 0.56 -1.62 -17.49
C HIS A 158 1.47 -2.81 -17.79
N LYS A 159 0.90 -3.99 -18.08
CA LYS A 159 1.64 -5.25 -18.21
C LYS A 159 2.81 -5.16 -19.20
N GLN A 160 2.59 -4.55 -20.37
CA GLN A 160 3.61 -4.49 -21.42
C GLN A 160 4.75 -3.55 -21.04
N GLU A 161 4.44 -2.44 -20.38
CA GLU A 161 5.44 -1.51 -19.86
C GLU A 161 6.27 -2.16 -18.75
N ILE A 162 5.62 -2.88 -17.83
CA ILE A 162 6.29 -3.62 -16.74
C ILE A 162 7.25 -4.66 -17.32
N MET A 163 6.79 -5.48 -18.27
CA MET A 163 7.65 -6.44 -18.97
C MET A 163 8.87 -5.77 -19.61
N ARG A 164 8.67 -4.63 -20.29
CA ARG A 164 9.76 -3.85 -20.89
C ARG A 164 10.71 -3.21 -19.88
N ILE A 165 10.24 -2.85 -18.69
CA ILE A 165 11.09 -2.25 -17.63
C ILE A 165 12.05 -3.30 -17.06
N PHE A 166 11.57 -4.53 -16.91
CA PHE A 166 12.27 -5.60 -16.23
C PHE A 166 12.85 -6.67 -17.16
N ASN A 167 12.64 -6.53 -18.48
CA ASN A 167 13.01 -7.53 -19.49
C ASN A 167 12.40 -8.91 -19.18
N ILE A 168 11.09 -8.94 -18.93
CA ILE A 168 10.35 -10.19 -18.72
C ILE A 168 9.86 -10.67 -20.09
N ASP A 169 10.21 -11.91 -20.44
CA ASP A 169 9.89 -12.48 -21.76
C ASP A 169 8.41 -12.86 -21.89
N GLU A 170 7.84 -13.48 -20.86
CA GLU A 170 6.44 -13.91 -20.83
C GLU A 170 5.69 -13.38 -19.60
N TRP A 171 4.44 -12.97 -19.80
CA TRP A 171 3.65 -12.43 -18.71
C TRP A 171 3.20 -13.53 -17.75
N ILE A 172 3.52 -13.35 -16.47
CA ILE A 172 3.10 -14.25 -15.41
C ILE A 172 1.62 -14.03 -15.11
N TYR A 173 0.87 -15.12 -15.07
CA TYR A 173 -0.53 -15.09 -14.69
C TYR A 173 -0.67 -14.65 -13.22
N LEU A 174 -1.38 -13.54 -13.01
CA LEU A 174 -1.82 -13.08 -11.70
C LEU A 174 -3.27 -13.51 -11.48
N LEU A 175 -3.56 -14.10 -10.33
CA LEU A 175 -4.93 -14.44 -9.95
C LEU A 175 -5.81 -13.19 -9.97
N PRO A 176 -6.95 -13.19 -10.69
CA PRO A 176 -7.86 -12.06 -10.72
C PRO A 176 -8.33 -11.68 -9.33
N PHE A 177 -8.16 -10.40 -9.00
CA PHE A 177 -8.61 -9.82 -7.76
C PHE A 177 -9.50 -8.62 -8.10
N ASN A 178 -10.80 -8.73 -7.87
CA ASN A 178 -11.76 -7.70 -8.26
C ASN A 178 -12.92 -7.63 -7.28
N TYR A 179 -12.75 -6.81 -6.25
CA TYR A 179 -13.81 -6.49 -5.30
C TYR A 179 -14.26 -5.05 -5.54
N ASP A 180 -15.57 -4.85 -5.58
CA ASP A 180 -16.17 -3.52 -5.58
C ASP A 180 -16.37 -3.06 -4.15
N ILE A 181 -15.83 -1.88 -3.83
CA ILE A 181 -15.76 -1.34 -2.47
C ILE A 181 -16.51 -0.02 -2.46
N ASP A 182 -17.62 0.01 -1.72
CA ASP A 182 -18.41 1.22 -1.53
C ASP A 182 -17.75 2.14 -0.50
N TYR A 183 -16.87 3.00 -0.98
CA TYR A 183 -16.16 4.00 -0.17
C TYR A 183 -17.11 4.95 0.58
N GLU A 184 -18.30 5.25 0.04
CA GLU A 184 -19.27 6.12 0.72
C GLU A 184 -19.92 5.42 1.90
N LYS A 185 -20.27 4.14 1.73
CA LYS A 185 -20.77 3.30 2.81
C LYS A 185 -19.72 3.18 3.91
N GLU A 186 -18.47 2.87 3.58
CA GLU A 186 -17.40 2.74 4.58
C GLU A 186 -17.10 4.09 5.26
N TRP A 187 -17.08 5.19 4.51
CA TRP A 187 -16.96 6.54 5.07
C TRP A 187 -18.01 6.85 6.13
N LYS A 188 -19.28 6.54 5.82
CA LYS A 188 -20.42 6.73 6.74
C LYS A 188 -20.33 5.79 7.95
N HIS A 189 -19.90 4.55 7.74
CA HIS A 189 -19.69 3.56 8.81
C HIS A 189 -18.67 4.07 9.84
N TYR A 190 -17.47 4.46 9.40
CA TYR A 190 -16.43 4.96 10.31
C TYR A 190 -16.77 6.30 10.95
N LYS A 191 -17.56 7.15 10.28
CA LYS A 191 -18.10 8.36 10.91
C LYS A 191 -18.95 8.00 12.13
N ARG A 192 -19.80 6.97 12.06
CA ARG A 192 -20.67 6.55 13.17
C ARG A 192 -19.90 5.99 14.37
N LYS A 193 -18.69 5.49 14.16
CA LYS A 193 -17.79 5.01 15.22
C LYS A 193 -17.08 6.14 15.98
N MET A 194 -17.15 7.39 15.51
CA MET A 194 -16.55 8.54 16.19
C MET A 194 -17.38 9.02 17.38
N GLY A 195 -16.78 9.75 18.32
CA GLY A 195 -17.53 10.48 19.35
C GLY A 195 -18.44 11.57 18.77
N VAL A 196 -19.46 12.00 19.53
CA VAL A 196 -20.50 12.96 19.07
C VAL A 196 -19.91 14.28 18.53
N LEU A 197 -18.98 14.90 19.25
CA LEU A 197 -18.35 16.16 18.83
C LEU A 197 -17.57 16.01 17.51
N PRO A 198 -16.67 15.01 17.36
CA PRO A 198 -16.07 14.69 16.07
C PRO A 198 -17.09 14.45 14.95
N GLN A 199 -18.19 13.74 15.20
CA GLN A 199 -19.22 13.49 14.18
C GLN A 199 -19.83 14.79 13.64
N ILE A 200 -20.11 15.76 14.51
CA ILE A 200 -20.67 17.07 14.13
C ILE A 200 -19.67 17.84 13.27
N THR A 201 -18.42 17.99 13.73
CA THR A 201 -17.35 18.65 12.99
C THR A 201 -17.19 18.05 11.60
N TRP A 202 -17.26 16.73 11.52
CA TRP A 202 -17.16 16.01 10.26
C TRP A 202 -18.39 16.13 9.39
N ALA A 203 -19.60 16.24 9.93
CA ALA A 203 -20.79 16.51 9.13
C ALA A 203 -20.71 17.87 8.42
N VAL A 204 -20.17 18.88 9.11
CA VAL A 204 -19.90 20.19 8.51
C VAL A 204 -18.84 20.06 7.41
N LYS A 205 -17.71 19.39 7.69
CA LYS A 205 -16.65 19.18 6.70
C LYS A 205 -17.15 18.38 5.48
N ASP A 206 -17.94 17.33 5.68
CA ASP A 206 -18.53 16.53 4.61
C ASP A 206 -19.40 17.40 3.69
N TYR A 207 -20.25 18.26 4.27
CA TYR A 207 -21.11 19.15 3.49
C TYR A 207 -20.32 20.06 2.53
N PHE A 208 -19.17 20.58 2.96
CA PHE A 208 -18.34 21.47 2.14
C PHE A 208 -17.33 20.76 1.22
N PHE A 209 -16.87 19.56 1.59
CA PHE A 209 -15.77 18.87 0.90
C PHE A 209 -16.17 17.62 0.11
N TRP A 210 -17.36 17.03 0.34
CA TRP A 210 -17.76 15.79 -0.33
C TRP A 210 -17.79 15.91 -1.85
N LYS A 211 -18.33 17.03 -2.38
CA LYS A 211 -18.36 17.29 -3.84
C LYS A 211 -16.97 17.42 -4.48
N LYS A 212 -15.94 17.82 -3.72
CA LYS A 212 -14.56 17.95 -4.24
C LYS A 212 -13.78 16.63 -4.21
N ARG A 213 -14.24 15.61 -3.47
CA ARG A 213 -13.52 14.35 -3.25
C ARG A 213 -13.84 13.26 -4.27
N LEU A 214 -15.00 13.32 -4.91
CA LEU A 214 -15.40 12.39 -5.98
C LEU A 214 -14.83 12.79 -7.37
N MET A 215 -14.15 13.93 -7.47
CA MET A 215 -13.69 14.50 -8.76
C MET A 215 -12.20 14.28 -9.09
N ASN A 216 -11.46 13.49 -8.30
CA ASN A 216 -10.04 13.15 -8.58
C ASN A 216 -9.78 11.64 -8.54
#